data_AF-A5C8X0-F1
#
_entry.id   AF-A5C8X0-F1
#
_cell.length_a   1.000
_cell.length_b   1.000
_cell.length_c   1.000
_cell.angle_alpha   90.00
_cell.angle_beta   90.00
_cell.angle_gamma   90.00
#
_symmetry.space_group_name_H-M   'P 1'
#
loop_
_entity.id
_entity.type
_entity.pdbx_description
1 polymer ?
#
loop_
_entity_poly.entity_id
_entity_poly.type
_entity_poly.pdbx_seq_one_letter_code
_entity_poly.pdbx_strand_id
1 'polypeptide(L)'
;MDVKTAFLNGDLEEEIYMEQPEGCVVPGKEKNCNYSKYEDNTCVVICLYVDDMLIFGTSLEVVCETKKFLGSKFDMKDLREVDVILRIKITRTPNALKLSQEHYVEKILRKFGHFDYKPVSTLYDHPHSQLKKNREHSISQIEYAQIIGNLMYFMNCTRPDITYAIGRLSRYTQSPNQDHWTTVRRVLKYLRGTINYGLCFNGFPSVFEGFSDANWISDSNEMKSISGYVFILGGSAVSWKSAKQTCIT
;
A
#
# COMPACT_ATOMS: atom_id res chain seq x y z
N MET A 1 -3.32 18.81 -2.26
CA MET A 1 -3.82 19.84 -1.31
C MET A 1 -3.82 19.21 0.07
N ASP A 2 -3.55 19.98 1.10
CA ASP A 2 -3.54 19.52 2.49
C ASP A 2 -4.50 20.41 3.28
N VAL A 3 -5.53 19.83 3.89
CA VAL A 3 -6.52 20.57 4.69
C VAL A 3 -5.95 20.75 6.09
N LYS A 4 -5.86 21.99 6.58
CA LYS A 4 -5.20 22.25 7.88
C LYS A 4 -5.95 21.65 9.08
N THR A 5 -7.23 21.36 8.90
CA THR A 5 -8.13 20.88 9.95
C THR A 5 -9.08 19.83 9.37
N ALA A 6 -8.64 18.59 9.11
CA ALA A 6 -9.59 17.46 9.10
C ALA A 6 -9.77 16.83 10.49
N PHE A 7 -8.88 17.14 11.44
CA PHE A 7 -9.10 16.90 12.87
C PHE A 7 -9.59 18.20 13.53
N LEU A 8 -10.88 18.22 13.85
CA LEU A 8 -11.44 19.23 14.73
C LEU A 8 -10.81 19.03 16.11
N ASN A 9 -9.97 19.96 16.54
CA ASN A 9 -9.42 19.95 17.89
C ASN A 9 -10.53 20.36 18.86
N GLY A 10 -11.27 19.37 19.36
CA GLY A 10 -12.34 19.50 20.35
C GLY A 10 -13.12 18.17 20.43
N ASP A 11 -13.73 17.89 21.58
CA ASP A 11 -14.72 16.82 21.66
C ASP A 11 -15.83 17.13 20.64
N LEU A 12 -15.98 16.26 19.65
CA LEU A 12 -17.04 16.36 18.65
C LEU A 12 -18.32 15.81 19.25
N GLU A 13 -19.24 16.69 19.65
CA GLU A 13 -20.59 16.31 20.08
C GLU A 13 -21.46 15.82 18.90
N GLU A 14 -21.04 16.11 17.66
CA GLU A 14 -21.77 15.76 16.44
C GLU A 14 -20.86 15.10 15.39
N GLU A 15 -21.38 14.08 14.70
CA GLU A 15 -20.73 13.48 13.55
C GLU A 15 -20.77 14.46 12.36
N ILE A 16 -19.61 15.00 11.97
CA ILE A 16 -19.50 15.86 10.79
C ILE A 16 -19.26 15.00 9.55
N TYR A 17 -20.25 14.98 8.66
CA TYR A 17 -20.15 14.33 7.36
C TYR A 17 -19.67 15.33 6.30
N MET A 18 -18.74 14.90 5.45
CA MET A 18 -18.36 15.66 4.27
C MET A 18 -19.36 15.33 3.15
N GLU A 19 -20.22 16.29 2.80
CA GLU A 19 -21.12 16.15 1.66
C GLU A 19 -20.34 16.16 0.34
N GLN A 20 -20.83 15.42 -0.66
CA GLN A 20 -20.21 15.43 -1.97
C GLN A 20 -20.35 16.83 -2.60
N PRO A 21 -19.26 17.44 -3.09
CA PRO A 21 -19.35 18.75 -3.71
C PRO A 21 -20.29 18.72 -4.92
N GLU A 22 -20.97 19.84 -5.14
CA GLU A 22 -21.93 20.01 -6.24
C GLU A 22 -21.28 19.66 -7.59
N GLY A 23 -21.94 18.81 -8.38
CA GLY A 23 -21.40 18.26 -9.64
C GLY A 23 -20.57 16.97 -9.51
N CYS A 24 -20.31 16.48 -8.31
CA CYS A 24 -19.68 15.16 -8.06
C CYS A 24 -20.65 14.13 -7.46
N VAL A 25 -21.95 14.46 -7.39
CA VAL A 25 -22.95 13.68 -6.66
C VAL A 25 -23.29 12.39 -7.39
N VAL A 26 -23.03 11.25 -6.77
CA VAL A 26 -23.47 9.93 -7.24
C VAL A 26 -24.24 9.21 -6.12
N PRO A 27 -25.57 8.98 -6.29
CA PRO A 27 -26.38 8.32 -5.28
C PRO A 27 -25.80 6.95 -4.86
N GLY A 28 -25.73 6.69 -3.56
CA GLY A 28 -25.18 5.44 -3.00
C GLY A 28 -23.65 5.38 -2.93
N LYS A 29 -22.94 6.47 -3.27
CA LYS A 29 -21.48 6.59 -3.16
C LYS A 29 -21.07 7.66 -2.14
N GLU A 30 -21.95 8.05 -1.23
CA GLU A 30 -21.72 9.15 -0.28
C GLU A 30 -20.49 8.91 0.62
N LYS A 31 -20.12 7.65 0.85
CA LYS A 31 -18.93 7.24 1.63
C LYS A 31 -17.64 7.09 0.83
N ASN A 32 -17.66 7.39 -0.47
CA ASN A 32 -16.47 7.24 -1.31
C ASN A 32 -15.56 8.46 -1.19
N CYS A 33 -14.29 8.22 -0.89
CA CYS A 33 -13.25 9.25 -0.88
C CYS A 33 -12.71 9.58 -2.28
N ASN A 34 -13.39 9.14 -3.35
CA ASN A 34 -13.02 9.40 -4.73
C ASN A 34 -14.17 10.11 -5.43
N TYR A 35 -13.93 11.36 -5.84
CA TYR A 35 -14.89 12.22 -6.51
C TYR A 35 -14.44 12.46 -7.93
N SER A 36 -15.37 12.46 -8.88
CA SER A 36 -15.06 12.72 -10.28
C SER A 36 -16.13 13.60 -10.90
N LYS A 37 -15.69 14.66 -11.59
CA LYS A 37 -16.54 15.55 -12.37
C LYS A 37 -16.17 15.43 -13.85
N TYR A 38 -17.16 15.34 -14.72
CA TYR A 38 -17.00 15.27 -16.18
C TYR A 38 -17.85 16.37 -16.83
N GLU A 39 -17.21 17.29 -17.56
CA GLU A 39 -17.89 18.38 -18.28
C GLU A 39 -17.13 18.67 -19.59
N ASP A 40 -17.85 18.76 -20.72
CA ASP A 40 -17.32 19.23 -22.01
C ASP A 40 -15.93 18.69 -22.39
N ASN A 41 -15.76 17.36 -22.30
CA ASN A 41 -14.52 16.64 -22.59
C ASN A 41 -13.36 16.89 -21.60
N THR A 42 -13.63 17.60 -20.51
CA THR A 42 -12.75 17.72 -19.37
C THR A 42 -13.19 16.82 -18.23
N CYS A 43 -12.21 16.33 -17.48
CA CYS A 43 -12.45 15.52 -16.30
C CYS A 43 -11.54 15.98 -15.18
N VAL A 44 -12.08 15.98 -13.97
CA VAL A 44 -11.33 16.09 -12.72
C VAL A 44 -11.62 14.89 -11.86
N VAL A 45 -10.58 14.31 -11.28
CA VAL A 45 -10.68 13.25 -10.28
C VAL A 45 -9.99 13.74 -9.01
N ILE A 46 -10.70 13.70 -7.90
CA ILE A 46 -10.19 14.04 -6.56
C ILE A 46 -10.15 12.75 -5.75
N CYS A 47 -8.96 12.39 -5.27
CA CYS A 47 -8.78 11.31 -4.30
C CYS A 47 -8.46 11.92 -2.94
N LEU A 48 -9.34 11.70 -1.97
CA LEU A 48 -9.18 12.14 -0.59
C LEU A 48 -8.60 11.03 0.28
N TYR A 49 -7.63 11.38 1.09
CA TYR A 49 -7.13 10.56 2.18
C TYR A 49 -6.95 11.43 3.43
N VAL A 50 -7.93 11.40 4.33
CA VAL A 50 -7.94 12.22 5.55
C VAL A 50 -7.70 13.70 5.18
N ASP A 51 -6.57 14.30 5.59
CA ASP A 51 -6.20 15.69 5.29
C ASP A 51 -5.62 15.88 3.87
N ASP A 52 -5.09 14.81 3.26
CA ASP A 52 -4.42 14.84 1.96
C ASP A 52 -5.41 14.69 0.79
N MET A 53 -5.30 15.56 -0.21
CA MET A 53 -6.07 15.49 -1.46
C MET A 53 -5.17 15.42 -2.69
N LEU A 54 -5.33 14.38 -3.51
CA LEU A 54 -4.81 14.33 -4.87
C LEU A 54 -5.87 14.83 -5.84
N ILE A 55 -5.47 15.71 -6.75
CA ILE A 55 -6.34 16.24 -7.80
C ILE A 55 -5.69 15.93 -9.12
N PHE A 56 -6.37 15.14 -9.94
CA PHE A 56 -6.01 14.81 -11.31
C PHE A 56 -6.99 15.51 -12.24
N GLY A 57 -6.53 15.93 -13.40
CA GLY A 57 -7.42 16.46 -14.42
C GLY A 57 -6.84 16.34 -15.82
N THR A 58 -7.70 16.46 -16.81
CA THR A 58 -7.33 16.41 -18.23
C THR A 58 -6.55 17.64 -18.69
N SER A 59 -6.70 18.78 -18.00
CA SER A 59 -5.90 19.99 -18.21
C SER A 59 -5.50 20.64 -16.88
N LEU A 60 -4.40 21.39 -16.90
CA LEU A 60 -3.94 22.14 -15.72
C LEU A 60 -4.91 23.26 -15.33
N GLU A 61 -5.65 23.82 -16.28
CA GLU A 61 -6.65 24.86 -16.04
C GLU A 61 -7.74 24.34 -15.09
N VAL A 62 -8.36 23.20 -15.43
CA VAL A 62 -9.44 22.63 -14.61
C VAL A 62 -8.93 22.18 -13.24
N VAL A 63 -7.69 21.67 -13.15
CA VAL A 63 -7.05 21.38 -11.86
C VAL A 63 -6.88 22.66 -11.02
N CYS A 64 -6.44 23.76 -11.64
CA CYS A 64 -6.24 25.03 -10.94
C CYS A 64 -7.57 25.65 -10.50
N GLU A 65 -8.61 25.58 -11.32
CA GLU A 65 -9.96 26.01 -10.97
C GLU A 65 -10.51 25.20 -9.80
N THR A 66 -10.35 23.88 -9.84
CA THR A 66 -10.74 22.99 -8.72
C THR A 66 -10.00 23.36 -7.44
N LYS A 67 -8.68 23.58 -7.51
CA LYS A 67 -7.88 24.02 -6.36
C LYS A 67 -8.36 25.35 -5.79
N LYS A 68 -8.67 26.33 -6.66
CA LYS A 68 -9.19 27.64 -6.24
C LYS A 68 -10.56 27.53 -5.60
N PHE A 69 -11.45 26.74 -6.18
CA PHE A 69 -12.78 26.49 -5.62
C PHE A 69 -12.68 25.88 -4.23
N LEU A 70 -11.92 24.81 -4.07
CA LEU A 70 -11.71 24.16 -2.79
C LEU A 70 -11.04 25.10 -1.77
N GLY A 71 -10.01 25.84 -2.18
CA GLY A 71 -9.34 26.82 -1.33
C GLY A 71 -10.21 28.01 -0.93
N SER A 72 -11.31 28.28 -1.64
CA SER A 72 -12.31 29.28 -1.24
C SER A 72 -13.29 28.76 -0.17
N LYS A 73 -13.39 27.44 -0.01
CA LYS A 73 -14.33 26.77 0.90
C LYS A 73 -13.67 26.23 2.17
N PHE A 74 -12.41 25.83 2.09
CA PHE A 74 -11.68 25.25 3.22
C PHE A 74 -10.29 25.89 3.37
N ASP A 75 -9.80 26.00 4.61
CA ASP A 75 -8.42 26.39 4.86
C ASP A 75 -7.46 25.25 4.49
N MET A 76 -6.79 25.41 3.36
CA MET A 76 -5.92 24.38 2.81
C MET A 76 -4.64 24.95 2.20
N LYS A 77 -3.61 24.10 2.19
CA LYS A 77 -2.31 24.40 1.62
C LYS A 77 -2.15 23.69 0.28
N ASP A 78 -1.77 24.43 -0.75
CA ASP A 78 -1.33 23.81 -2.01
C ASP A 78 0.12 23.33 -1.87
N LEU A 79 0.30 22.00 -1.98
CA LEU A 79 1.60 21.34 -1.95
C LEU A 79 2.24 21.23 -3.35
N ARG A 80 1.65 21.89 -4.36
CA ARG A 80 2.07 21.87 -5.77
C ARG A 80 1.94 20.48 -6.38
N GLU A 81 2.83 20.15 -7.32
CA GLU A 81 2.90 18.81 -7.91
C GLU A 81 3.37 17.80 -6.86
N VAL A 82 2.74 16.63 -6.86
CA VAL A 82 2.98 15.60 -5.84
C VAL A 82 4.37 14.96 -6.05
N ASP A 83 5.23 15.09 -5.04
CA ASP A 83 6.50 14.33 -4.94
C ASP A 83 6.35 13.18 -3.93
N VAL A 84 5.63 13.39 -2.83
CA VAL A 84 5.38 12.36 -1.82
C VAL A 84 3.95 12.43 -1.34
N ILE A 85 3.27 11.29 -1.29
CA ILE A 85 1.97 11.14 -0.63
C ILE A 85 1.92 9.81 0.12
N LEU A 86 1.39 9.78 1.34
CA LEU A 86 1.39 8.58 2.19
C LEU A 86 2.76 7.89 2.23
N ARG A 87 3.85 8.66 2.38
CA ARG A 87 5.23 8.12 2.38
C ARG A 87 5.61 7.33 1.10
N ILE A 88 4.83 7.44 0.03
CA ILE A 88 5.13 6.92 -1.30
C ILE A 88 5.69 8.10 -2.09
N LYS A 89 6.93 7.96 -2.53
CA LYS A 89 7.57 8.89 -3.44
C LYS A 89 7.05 8.62 -4.85
N ILE A 90 6.61 9.67 -5.51
CA ILE A 90 6.13 9.67 -6.88
C ILE A 90 7.18 10.38 -7.72
N THR A 91 7.81 9.66 -8.64
CA THR A 91 8.80 10.23 -9.55
C THR A 91 8.28 10.11 -10.97
N ARG A 92 7.99 11.25 -11.59
CA ARG A 92 7.54 11.30 -12.98
C ARG A 92 8.72 11.60 -13.89
N THR A 93 8.86 10.77 -14.92
CA THR A 93 9.75 11.00 -16.07
C THR A 93 8.88 11.18 -17.31
N PRO A 94 9.42 11.71 -18.43
CA PRO A 94 8.62 11.88 -19.66
C PRO A 94 7.94 10.59 -20.14
N ASN A 95 8.52 9.43 -19.84
CA ASN A 95 8.08 8.13 -20.35
C ASN A 95 7.51 7.21 -19.26
N ALA A 96 7.60 7.57 -17.98
CA ALA A 96 7.19 6.68 -16.90
C ALA A 96 6.87 7.39 -15.59
N LEU A 97 5.98 6.79 -14.81
CA LEU A 97 5.65 7.14 -13.43
C LEU A 97 6.18 6.05 -12.49
N LYS A 98 7.10 6.40 -11.60
CA LYS A 98 7.63 5.48 -10.57
C LYS A 98 6.99 5.78 -9.22
N LEU A 99 6.45 4.76 -8.56
CA LEU A 99 6.04 4.79 -7.15
C LEU A 99 7.05 4.01 -6.32
N SER A 100 7.73 4.65 -5.37
CA SER A 100 8.73 4.00 -4.53
C SER A 100 8.62 4.40 -3.06
N GLN A 101 9.10 3.53 -2.17
CA GLN A 101 9.12 3.77 -0.72
C GLN A 101 10.53 3.64 -0.14
N GLU A 102 11.56 3.99 -0.94
CA GLU A 102 12.98 3.77 -0.62
C GLU A 102 13.35 4.35 0.76
N HIS A 103 12.97 5.62 1.02
CA HIS A 103 13.22 6.27 2.30
C HIS A 103 12.51 5.60 3.49
N TYR A 104 11.30 5.08 3.27
CA TYR A 104 10.56 4.36 4.30
C TYR A 104 11.21 3.00 4.59
N VAL A 105 11.73 2.29 3.57
CA VAL A 105 12.53 1.06 3.74
C VAL A 105 13.77 1.36 4.57
N GLU A 106 14.54 2.40 4.23
CA GLU A 106 15.72 2.82 5.00
C GLU A 106 15.38 3.08 6.47
N LYS A 107 14.32 3.86 6.72
CA LYS A 107 13.87 4.18 8.08
C LYS A 107 13.57 2.92 8.89
N ILE A 108 12.91 1.93 8.30
CA ILE A 108 12.55 0.69 8.97
C ILE A 108 13.78 -0.18 9.22
N LEU A 109 14.65 -0.32 8.23
CA LEU A 109 15.90 -1.07 8.39
C LEU A 109 16.77 -0.45 9.49
N ARG A 110 16.86 0.87 9.57
CA ARG A 110 17.59 1.55 10.66
C ARG A 110 16.90 1.34 12.01
N LYS A 111 15.57 1.52 12.08
CA LYS A 111 14.79 1.35 13.31
C LYS A 111 15.00 -0.03 13.96
N PHE A 112 15.04 -1.09 13.15
CA PHE A 112 15.21 -2.46 13.64
C PHE A 112 16.66 -2.95 13.55
N GLY A 113 17.64 -2.09 13.26
CA GLY A 113 19.06 -2.47 13.23
C GLY A 113 19.47 -3.41 12.10
N HIS A 114 18.77 -3.42 10.97
CA HIS A 114 19.02 -4.29 9.80
C HIS A 114 19.60 -3.54 8.59
N PHE A 115 19.99 -2.27 8.74
CA PHE A 115 20.50 -1.47 7.62
C PHE A 115 21.89 -1.90 7.13
N ASP A 116 22.79 -2.26 8.05
CA ASP A 116 24.18 -2.63 7.73
C ASP A 116 24.37 -4.13 7.49
N TYR A 117 23.29 -4.90 7.43
CA TYR A 117 23.36 -6.34 7.18
C TYR A 117 23.58 -6.64 5.70
N LYS A 118 24.30 -7.72 5.43
CA LYS A 118 24.49 -8.23 4.06
C LYS A 118 23.14 -8.59 3.43
N PRO A 119 22.82 -8.06 2.24
CA PRO A 119 21.57 -8.34 1.57
C PRO A 119 21.49 -9.79 1.08
N VAL A 120 20.26 -10.27 0.90
CA VAL A 120 19.96 -11.58 0.28
C VAL A 120 19.07 -11.37 -0.93
N SER A 121 19.19 -12.24 -1.94
CA SER A 121 18.42 -12.12 -3.19
C SER A 121 17.03 -12.76 -3.12
N THR A 122 16.76 -13.63 -2.14
CA THR A 122 15.48 -14.37 -2.04
C THR A 122 14.80 -14.23 -0.68
N LEU A 123 13.46 -14.19 -0.70
CA LEU A 123 12.61 -14.12 0.49
C LEU A 123 12.59 -15.41 1.32
N TYR A 124 12.85 -16.57 0.68
CA TYR A 124 12.81 -17.89 1.30
C TYR A 124 14.09 -18.68 1.01
N ASP A 125 14.47 -19.56 1.96
CA ASP A 125 15.36 -20.70 1.72
C ASP A 125 14.48 -21.95 1.54
N HIS A 126 14.47 -22.55 0.35
CA HIS A 126 13.97 -23.92 0.16
C HIS A 126 14.99 -24.92 0.72
N PRO A 127 14.61 -26.06 1.35
CA PRO A 127 13.29 -26.60 1.71
C PRO A 127 12.99 -26.62 3.24
N HIS A 128 13.79 -25.96 4.08
CA HIS A 128 13.77 -26.17 5.54
C HIS A 128 12.86 -25.25 6.36
N SER A 129 12.21 -24.23 5.77
CA SER A 129 11.40 -23.26 6.53
C SER A 129 9.89 -23.55 6.48
N GLN A 130 9.46 -24.74 6.91
CA GLN A 130 8.04 -24.93 7.23
C GLN A 130 7.73 -24.17 8.53
N LEU A 131 7.16 -22.97 8.40
CA LEU A 131 6.71 -22.19 9.56
C LEU A 131 5.58 -22.92 10.27
N LYS A 132 5.80 -23.33 11.52
CA LYS A 132 4.83 -24.08 12.32
C LYS A 132 4.26 -23.21 13.42
N LYS A 133 3.02 -23.49 13.82
CA LYS A 133 2.40 -22.82 14.97
C LYS A 133 3.27 -23.04 16.20
N ASN A 134 3.64 -21.95 16.87
CA ASN A 134 4.40 -22.03 18.11
C ASN A 134 3.54 -22.69 19.21
N ARG A 135 4.11 -23.68 19.90
CA ARG A 135 3.50 -24.34 21.07
C ARG A 135 4.17 -23.92 22.38
N GLU A 136 5.26 -23.16 22.29
CA GLU A 136 6.05 -22.69 23.41
C GLU A 136 5.80 -21.20 23.67
N HIS A 137 6.61 -20.59 24.53
CA HIS A 137 6.55 -19.17 24.83
C HIS A 137 6.85 -18.33 23.58
N SER A 138 6.15 -17.20 23.47
CA SER A 138 6.37 -16.24 22.38
C SER A 138 7.67 -15.47 22.60
N ILE A 139 8.39 -15.20 21.51
CA ILE A 139 9.66 -14.48 21.55
C ILE A 139 9.43 -13.05 21.03
N SER A 140 9.65 -12.04 21.86
CA SER A 140 9.61 -10.61 21.47
C SER A 140 8.38 -10.22 20.63
N GLN A 141 7.19 -10.72 21.02
CA GLN A 141 5.94 -10.56 20.26
C GLN A 141 5.65 -9.13 19.79
N ILE A 142 5.85 -8.14 20.66
CA ILE A 142 5.55 -6.73 20.36
C ILE A 142 6.42 -6.23 19.21
N GLU A 143 7.73 -6.50 19.26
CA GLU A 143 8.65 -6.07 18.21
C GLU A 143 8.36 -6.78 16.89
N TYR A 144 8.07 -8.09 16.94
CA TYR A 144 7.65 -8.85 15.78
C TYR A 144 6.40 -8.24 15.12
N ALA A 145 5.37 -7.94 15.93
CA ALA A 145 4.13 -7.32 15.46
C ALA A 145 4.37 -5.94 14.83
N GLN A 146 5.26 -5.14 15.41
CA GLN A 146 5.65 -3.85 14.84
C GLN A 146 6.33 -4.01 13.49
N ILE A 147 7.25 -4.97 13.34
CA ILE A 147 7.90 -5.24 12.06
C ILE A 147 6.86 -5.67 11.03
N ILE A 148 6.00 -6.65 11.36
CA ILE A 148 4.94 -7.12 10.47
C ILE A 148 4.01 -5.99 10.05
N GLY A 149 3.54 -5.15 10.97
CA GLY A 149 2.66 -4.03 10.64
C GLY A 149 3.30 -3.04 9.66
N ASN A 150 4.58 -2.72 9.86
CA ASN A 150 5.35 -1.90 8.92
C ASN A 150 5.52 -2.59 7.54
N LEU A 151 5.75 -3.90 7.53
CA LEU A 151 5.88 -4.70 6.30
C LEU A 151 4.55 -4.87 5.56
N MET A 152 3.43 -4.95 6.28
CA MET A 152 2.08 -4.98 5.73
C MET A 152 1.76 -3.69 4.96
N TYR A 153 2.26 -2.55 5.41
CA TYR A 153 2.10 -1.30 4.68
C TYR A 153 2.83 -1.32 3.33
N PHE A 154 4.10 -1.72 3.30
CA PHE A 154 4.86 -1.83 2.04
C PHE A 154 4.19 -2.77 1.03
N MET A 155 3.77 -3.94 1.49
CA MET A 155 3.19 -4.94 0.60
C MET A 155 1.87 -4.51 0.00
N ASN A 156 1.16 -3.54 0.58
CA ASN A 156 -0.10 -3.03 0.06
C ASN A 156 0.08 -1.79 -0.84
N CYS A 157 1.23 -1.12 -0.76
CA CYS A 157 1.48 0.12 -1.48
C CYS A 157 2.38 -0.05 -2.71
N THR A 158 3.57 -0.65 -2.55
CA THR A 158 4.59 -0.64 -3.63
C THR A 158 5.37 -1.94 -3.80
N ARG A 159 5.17 -2.94 -2.93
CA ARG A 159 5.97 -4.17 -2.89
C ARG A 159 5.11 -5.45 -3.01
N PRO A 160 4.50 -5.72 -4.16
CA PRO A 160 3.74 -6.95 -4.39
C PRO A 160 4.60 -8.23 -4.21
N ASP A 161 5.91 -8.12 -4.44
CA ASP A 161 6.85 -9.23 -4.35
C ASP A 161 6.98 -9.82 -2.93
N ILE A 162 6.74 -9.03 -1.88
CA ILE A 162 6.80 -9.53 -0.50
C ILE A 162 5.43 -9.99 0.05
N THR A 163 4.33 -9.76 -0.68
CA THR A 163 2.94 -9.97 -0.22
C THR A 163 2.72 -11.38 0.32
N TYR A 164 3.20 -12.41 -0.38
CA TYR A 164 3.06 -13.80 0.07
C TYR A 164 3.80 -14.05 1.39
N ALA A 165 5.06 -13.59 1.49
CA ALA A 165 5.90 -13.81 2.66
C ALA A 165 5.32 -13.17 3.92
N ILE A 166 4.89 -11.91 3.80
CA ILE A 166 4.28 -11.17 4.91
C ILE A 166 2.91 -11.73 5.27
N GLY A 167 2.10 -12.11 4.28
CA GLY A 167 0.79 -12.74 4.52
C GLY A 167 0.88 -14.09 5.25
N ARG A 168 2.00 -14.80 5.12
CA ARG A 168 2.30 -15.97 5.95
C ARG A 168 2.79 -15.60 7.34
N LEU A 169 3.77 -14.71 7.44
CA LEU A 169 4.40 -14.32 8.71
C LEU A 169 3.45 -13.62 9.67
N SER A 170 2.46 -12.88 9.14
CA SER A 170 1.46 -12.18 9.94
C SER A 170 0.58 -13.10 10.79
N ARG A 171 0.45 -14.37 10.40
CA ARG A 171 -0.33 -15.39 11.13
C ARG A 171 0.24 -15.70 12.51
N TYR A 172 1.53 -15.44 12.70
CA TYR A 172 2.25 -15.77 13.94
C TYR A 172 2.47 -14.54 14.82
N THR A 173 1.82 -13.42 14.53
CA THR A 173 1.99 -12.14 15.26
C THR A 173 1.69 -12.26 16.76
N GLN A 174 0.77 -13.14 17.16
CA GLN A 174 0.45 -13.35 18.57
C GLN A 174 1.45 -14.26 19.30
N SER A 175 2.07 -15.21 18.61
CA SER A 175 3.05 -16.12 19.22
C SER A 175 4.16 -16.49 18.22
N PRO A 176 5.10 -15.57 17.96
CA PRO A 176 6.27 -15.84 17.13
C PRO A 176 7.29 -16.70 17.88
N ASN A 177 8.06 -17.50 17.12
CA ASN A 177 9.16 -18.34 17.60
C ASN A 177 10.44 -18.00 16.83
N GLN A 178 11.53 -18.73 17.08
CA GLN A 178 12.81 -18.44 16.47
C GLN A 178 12.83 -18.58 14.93
N ASP A 179 12.06 -19.52 14.38
CA ASP A 179 11.96 -19.72 12.93
C ASP A 179 11.20 -18.56 12.25
N HIS A 180 10.13 -18.08 12.89
CA HIS A 180 9.40 -16.88 12.45
C HIS A 180 10.34 -15.67 12.43
N TRP A 181 11.13 -15.48 13.49
CA TRP A 181 12.12 -14.40 13.57
C TRP A 181 13.19 -14.51 12.50
N THR A 182 13.74 -15.70 12.28
CA THR A 182 14.75 -15.95 11.26
C THR A 182 14.23 -15.59 9.86
N THR A 183 12.96 -15.91 9.60
CA THR A 183 12.32 -15.62 8.33
C THR A 183 12.02 -14.12 8.17
N VAL A 184 11.50 -13.44 9.19
CA VAL A 184 11.32 -11.96 9.16
C VAL A 184 12.64 -11.24 8.93
N ARG A 185 13.72 -11.65 9.61
CA ARG A 185 15.06 -11.06 9.43
C ARG A 185 15.57 -11.27 8.01
N ARG A 186 15.28 -12.42 7.39
CA ARG A 186 15.60 -12.65 5.98
C ARG A 186 14.85 -11.67 5.06
N VAL A 187 13.56 -11.41 5.32
CA VAL A 187 12.79 -10.40 4.57
C VAL A 187 13.42 -9.01 4.70
N LEU A 188 13.87 -8.62 5.89
CA LEU A 188 14.57 -7.35 6.08
C LEU A 188 15.90 -7.28 5.28
N LYS A 189 16.67 -8.37 5.25
CA LYS A 189 17.88 -8.47 4.40
C LYS A 189 17.56 -8.40 2.91
N TYR A 190 16.45 -8.97 2.48
CA TYR A 190 15.99 -8.87 1.10
C TYR A 190 15.60 -7.44 0.72
N LEU A 191 14.83 -6.77 1.59
CA LEU A 191 14.49 -5.35 1.43
C LEU A 191 15.75 -4.47 1.35
N ARG A 192 16.79 -4.79 2.11
CA ARG A 192 18.07 -4.08 2.04
C ARG A 192 18.72 -4.13 0.64
N GLY A 193 18.65 -5.28 -0.03
CA GLY A 193 19.18 -5.46 -1.39
C GLY A 193 18.27 -4.89 -2.48
N THR A 194 16.98 -4.77 -2.19
CA THR A 194 15.93 -4.33 -3.12
C THR A 194 15.35 -2.97 -2.75
N ILE A 195 16.18 -2.11 -2.13
CA ILE A 195 15.69 -0.85 -1.52
C ILE A 195 15.11 0.13 -2.54
N ASN A 196 15.64 0.10 -3.76
CA ASN A 196 15.28 0.93 -4.90
C ASN A 196 14.11 0.37 -5.74
N TYR A 197 13.55 -0.77 -5.34
CA TYR A 197 12.40 -1.37 -6.02
C TYR A 197 11.16 -0.50 -5.81
N GLY A 198 10.31 -0.47 -6.83
CA GLY A 198 9.06 0.25 -6.85
C GLY A 198 8.26 -0.12 -8.10
N LEU A 199 7.05 0.41 -8.19
CA LEU A 199 6.16 0.20 -9.32
C LEU A 199 6.50 1.24 -10.40
N CYS A 200 6.70 0.80 -11.64
CA CYS A 200 7.08 1.68 -12.75
C CYS A 200 6.07 1.56 -13.88
N PHE A 201 5.27 2.60 -14.06
CA PHE A 201 4.23 2.66 -15.09
C PHE A 201 4.76 3.41 -16.30
N ASN A 202 5.00 2.73 -17.41
CA ASN A 202 5.46 3.33 -18.67
C ASN A 202 4.32 3.55 -19.69
N GLY A 203 3.08 3.21 -19.31
CA GLY A 203 1.90 3.33 -20.17
C GLY A 203 1.70 2.17 -21.14
N PHE A 204 2.60 1.18 -21.18
CA PHE A 204 2.53 0.04 -22.10
C PHE A 204 2.76 -1.32 -21.40
N PRO A 205 1.96 -2.35 -21.70
CA PRO A 205 0.77 -2.31 -22.54
C PRO A 205 -0.35 -1.50 -21.87
N SER A 206 -1.15 -0.80 -22.66
CA SER A 206 -2.37 -0.09 -22.19
C SER A 206 -3.55 -1.07 -22.01
N VAL A 207 -3.23 -2.34 -21.74
CA VAL A 207 -4.18 -3.43 -21.55
C VAL A 207 -4.20 -3.77 -20.07
N PHE A 208 -5.40 -3.99 -19.56
CA PHE A 208 -5.61 -4.47 -18.20
C PHE A 208 -5.47 -5.99 -18.19
N GLU A 209 -4.39 -6.49 -17.60
CA GLU A 209 -4.09 -7.92 -17.54
C GLU A 209 -4.25 -8.44 -16.11
N GLY A 210 -4.88 -9.60 -15.96
CA GLY A 210 -5.09 -10.24 -14.67
C GLY A 210 -4.51 -11.64 -14.66
N PHE A 211 -3.70 -11.94 -13.65
CA PHE A 211 -3.17 -13.26 -13.38
C PHE A 211 -3.70 -13.73 -12.03
N SER A 212 -4.12 -14.97 -11.95
CA SER A 212 -4.52 -15.61 -10.70
C SER A 212 -3.90 -16.99 -10.60
N ASP A 213 -3.44 -17.33 -9.41
CA ASP A 213 -2.91 -18.65 -9.11
C ASP A 213 -3.43 -19.13 -7.75
N ALA A 214 -3.54 -20.45 -7.59
CA ALA A 214 -3.96 -21.06 -6.35
C ALA A 214 -3.14 -22.32 -6.09
N ASN A 215 -2.58 -22.40 -4.89
CA ASN A 215 -1.82 -23.57 -4.47
C ASN A 215 -2.69 -24.51 -3.64
N TRP A 216 -2.62 -25.80 -3.95
CA TRP A 216 -3.28 -26.87 -3.20
C TRP A 216 -2.47 -27.26 -1.97
N ILE A 217 -3.10 -27.20 -0.79
CA ILE A 217 -2.66 -27.78 0.51
C ILE A 217 -1.13 -28.02 0.59
N SER A 218 -0.37 -26.93 0.66
CA SER A 218 1.09 -26.97 0.48
C SER A 218 1.88 -27.22 1.77
N ASP A 219 1.19 -27.36 2.91
CA ASP A 219 1.80 -27.54 4.21
C ASP A 219 1.01 -28.62 4.97
N SER A 220 1.69 -29.65 5.47
CA SER A 220 1.05 -30.78 6.18
C SER A 220 0.30 -30.33 7.44
N ASN A 221 0.54 -29.11 7.92
CA ASN A 221 -0.16 -28.49 9.04
C ASN A 221 -1.27 -27.49 8.63
N GLU A 222 -1.39 -27.14 7.34
CA GLU A 222 -2.42 -26.21 6.85
C GLU A 222 -3.44 -26.91 5.96
N MET A 223 -4.69 -27.00 6.43
CA MET A 223 -5.80 -27.58 5.67
C MET A 223 -6.41 -26.64 4.62
N LYS A 224 -5.85 -25.44 4.38
CA LYS A 224 -6.43 -24.50 3.41
C LYS A 224 -5.42 -23.99 2.41
N SER A 225 -5.84 -23.98 1.16
CA SER A 225 -5.15 -23.45 0.00
C SER A 225 -4.88 -21.94 0.11
N ILE A 226 -3.88 -21.47 -0.63
CA ILE A 226 -3.54 -20.05 -0.77
C ILE A 226 -3.86 -19.65 -2.20
N SER A 227 -4.64 -18.58 -2.37
CA SER A 227 -4.87 -17.96 -3.67
C SER A 227 -4.20 -16.60 -3.74
N GLY A 228 -3.62 -16.31 -4.90
CA GLY A 228 -3.08 -15.01 -5.22
C GLY A 228 -3.63 -14.48 -6.53
N TYR A 229 -3.64 -13.17 -6.67
CA TYR A 229 -3.83 -12.52 -7.96
C TYR A 229 -2.91 -11.31 -8.09
N VAL A 230 -2.65 -10.92 -9.32
CA VAL A 230 -2.04 -9.64 -9.68
C VAL A 230 -2.71 -9.10 -10.94
N PHE A 231 -3.11 -7.85 -10.89
CA PHE A 231 -3.57 -7.08 -12.03
C PHE A 231 -2.49 -6.08 -12.42
N ILE A 232 -2.18 -6.04 -13.72
CA ILE A 232 -1.14 -5.22 -14.32
C ILE A 232 -1.81 -4.26 -15.30
N LEU A 233 -1.35 -3.00 -15.28
CA LEU A 233 -1.75 -1.98 -16.23
C LEU A 233 -0.58 -1.04 -16.46
N GLY A 234 -0.32 -0.68 -17.72
CA GLY A 234 0.73 0.30 -18.05
C GLY A 234 2.13 -0.16 -17.63
N GLY A 235 2.40 -1.46 -17.68
CA GLY A 235 3.71 -2.06 -17.41
C GLY A 235 4.00 -2.44 -15.96
N SER A 236 3.08 -2.19 -15.01
CA SER A 236 3.29 -2.51 -13.59
C SER A 236 2.00 -2.90 -12.86
N ALA A 237 2.14 -3.52 -11.68
CA ALA A 237 1.02 -3.96 -10.87
C ALA A 237 0.20 -2.78 -10.32
N VAL A 238 -1.12 -2.87 -10.46
CA VAL A 238 -2.10 -1.89 -9.93
C VAL A 238 -2.96 -2.45 -8.81
N SER A 239 -3.11 -3.77 -8.75
CA SER A 239 -3.84 -4.46 -7.68
C SER A 239 -3.29 -5.87 -7.51
N TRP A 240 -3.12 -6.33 -6.29
CA TRP A 240 -2.61 -7.67 -6.01
C TRP A 240 -3.05 -8.14 -4.65
N LYS A 241 -3.04 -9.46 -4.46
CA LYS A 241 -3.38 -10.08 -3.18
C LYS A 241 -2.75 -11.47 -3.08
N SER A 242 -2.45 -11.88 -1.86
CA SER A 242 -2.18 -13.28 -1.50
C SER A 242 -2.96 -13.58 -0.22
N ALA A 243 -3.90 -14.52 -0.29
CA ALA A 243 -4.82 -14.80 0.81
C ALA A 243 -5.10 -16.30 0.95
N LYS A 244 -5.35 -16.70 2.20
CA LYS A 244 -5.80 -18.07 2.51
C LYS A 244 -7.26 -18.20 2.07
N GLN A 245 -7.59 -19.27 1.37
CA GLN A 245 -8.97 -19.56 0.99
C GLN A 245 -9.80 -19.88 2.24
N THR A 246 -11.06 -19.43 2.26
CA THR A 246 -12.00 -19.70 3.35
C THR A 246 -12.67 -21.06 3.18
N CYS A 247 -12.96 -21.46 1.94
CA CYS A 247 -13.55 -22.74 1.54
C CYS A 247 -12.47 -23.72 1.04
N ILE A 248 -12.65 -25.00 1.38
CA ILE A 248 -11.89 -26.13 0.83
C ILE A 248 -12.83 -26.72 -0.23
N THR A 249 -12.48 -26.62 -1.51
CA THR A 249 -13.13 -27.38 -2.58
C THR A 249 -12.35 -28.64 -2.85
#